data_AF-A0A951RTK3-F1
#
_entry.id   AF-A0A951RTK3-F1
#
_cell.length_a   1.000
_cell.length_b   1.000
_cell.length_c   1.000
_cell.angle_alpha   90.00
_cell.angle_beta   90.00
_cell.angle_gamma   90.00
#
_symmetry.space_group_name_H-M   'P 1'
#
loop_
_entity.id
_entity.type
_entity.pdbx_description
1 polymer ?
#
loop_
_entity_poly.entity_id
_entity_poly.type
_entity_poly.pdbx_seq_one_letter_code
_entity_poly.pdbx_strand_id
1 'polypeptide(L)' 'MRLEVSSSNFPLYDRNFNTGGNNYDETAWVIARNTVRHTKVHASHVILPVDQAKGVAKK' A
#
# COMPACT_ATOMS: atom_id res chain seq x y z
N MET A 1 7.60 -14.40 -0.91
CA MET A 1 6.87 -13.22 -0.39
C MET A 1 6.18 -12.52 -1.55
N ARG A 2 4.97 -12.00 -1.36
CA ARG A 2 4.21 -11.22 -2.35
C ARG A 2 3.65 -10.00 -1.64
N LEU A 3 3.68 -8.86 -2.30
CA LEU A 3 3.09 -7.60 -1.81
C LEU A 3 2.05 -7.14 -2.83
N GLU A 4 0.87 -6.78 -2.35
CA GLU A 4 -0.19 -6.17 -3.14
C GLU A 4 -0.41 -4.76 -2.65
N VAL A 5 -0.49 -3.81 -3.58
CA VAL A 5 -0.72 -2.39 -3.28
C VAL A 5 -1.99 -1.98 -4.01
N SER A 6 -2.96 -1.47 -3.26
CA SER A 6 -4.26 -1.01 -3.75
C SER A 6 -4.65 0.27 -3.03
N SER A 7 -5.53 1.07 -3.63
CA SER A 7 -6.10 2.29 -3.04
C SER A 7 -7.37 2.03 -2.22
N SER A 8 -7.75 0.76 -2.00
CA SER A 8 -8.96 0.40 -1.24
C SER A 8 -8.87 -1.00 -0.64
N ASN A 9 -9.60 -1.23 0.45
CA ASN A 9 -9.86 -2.56 1.02
C ASN A 9 -11.28 -2.59 1.60
N PHE A 10 -12.27 -2.63 0.70
CA PHE A 10 -13.69 -2.69 1.04
C PHE A 10 -14.11 -4.15 1.28
N PRO A 11 -14.96 -4.46 2.29
CA PRO A 11 -15.70 -3.54 3.15
C PRO A 11 -15.01 -3.18 4.48
N LEU A 12 -13.76 -3.60 4.69
CA LEU A 12 -13.06 -3.33 5.95
C LEU A 12 -12.88 -1.82 6.21
N TYR A 13 -12.64 -1.05 5.15
CA TYR A 13 -12.62 0.41 5.19
C TYR A 13 -13.62 0.99 4.19
N ASP A 14 -14.24 2.10 4.58
CA ASP A 14 -15.07 2.89 3.68
C ASP A 14 -14.24 3.39 2.48
N ARG A 15 -14.89 3.46 1.32
CA ARG A 15 -14.24 3.89 0.07
C ARG A 15 -13.91 5.37 0.15
N ASN A 16 -12.73 5.78 -0.35
CA ASN A 16 -12.42 7.18 -0.56
C ASN A 16 -13.03 7.67 -1.89
N PHE A 17 -13.79 8.75 -1.87
CA PHE A 17 -14.47 9.31 -3.05
C PHE A 17 -13.55 10.15 -3.96
N ASN A 18 -12.32 10.41 -3.51
CA ASN A 18 -11.21 11.02 -4.25
C ASN A 18 -11.44 12.48 -4.67
N THR A 19 -12.37 13.18 -4.03
CA THR A 19 -12.69 14.60 -4.29
C THR A 19 -11.92 15.55 -3.36
N GLY A 20 -11.37 15.05 -2.25
CA GLY A 20 -10.81 15.85 -1.15
C GLY A 20 -11.86 16.40 -0.19
N GLY A 21 -13.13 16.05 -0.38
CA GLY A 21 -14.25 16.42 0.48
C GLY A 21 -14.39 15.57 1.73
N ASN A 22 -15.57 15.65 2.32
CA ASN A 22 -15.91 14.99 3.56
C ASN A 22 -16.51 13.60 3.29
N ASN A 23 -15.69 12.57 3.40
CA ASN A 23 -15.99 11.25 2.87
C ASN A 23 -17.24 10.56 3.49
N TYR A 24 -17.74 11.00 4.64
CA TYR A 24 -18.88 10.36 5.32
C TYR A 24 -20.26 10.84 4.83
N ASP A 25 -20.38 12.07 4.32
CA ASP A 25 -21.65 12.65 3.85
C ASP A 25 -21.63 13.04 2.36
N GLU A 26 -20.52 12.76 1.68
CA GLU A 26 -20.41 13.00 0.26
C GLU A 26 -21.19 11.97 -0.56
N THR A 27 -21.69 12.39 -1.73
CA THR A 27 -22.43 11.54 -2.67
C THR A 27 -21.81 11.52 -4.06
N ALA A 28 -20.99 12.53 -4.38
CA ALA A 28 -20.24 12.62 -5.62
C ALA A 28 -18.89 11.91 -5.46
N TRP A 29 -18.43 11.24 -6.51
CA TRP A 29 -17.12 10.57 -6.52
C TRP A 29 -16.43 10.80 -7.86
N VAL A 30 -15.10 10.74 -7.83
CA VAL A 30 -14.27 10.84 -9.04
C VAL A 30 -13.32 9.65 -9.13
N ILE A 31 -13.04 9.21 -10.37
CA ILE A 31 -12.07 8.13 -10.63
C ILE A 31 -10.66 8.69 -10.46
N ALA A 32 -9.94 8.19 -9.46
CA ALA A 32 -8.51 8.44 -9.31
C ALA A 32 -7.70 7.50 -10.22
N ARG A 33 -6.69 8.05 -10.92
CA ARG A 33 -5.66 7.28 -11.61
C ARG A 33 -4.40 7.25 -10.75
N ASN A 34 -4.31 6.26 -9.86
CA ASN A 34 -3.16 6.13 -8.96
C ASN A 34 -1.96 5.51 -9.69
N THR A 35 -0.74 5.86 -9.26
CA THR A 35 0.51 5.29 -9.80
C THR A 35 1.47 5.04 -8.66
N VAL A 36 1.95 3.79 -8.55
CA VAL A 36 3.04 3.45 -7.64
C VAL A 36 4.36 3.71 -8.34
N ARG A 37 5.07 4.76 -7.93
CA ARG A 37 6.41 5.05 -8.47
C ARG A 37 7.43 4.18 -7.74
N HIS A 38 7.94 3.16 -8.42
CA HIS A 38 9.01 2.30 -7.90
C HIS A 38 10.21 2.36 -8.85
N THR A 39 11.04 3.38 -8.66
CA THR A 39 12.24 3.62 -9.46
C THR A 39 13.44 3.83 -8.54
N LYS A 40 14.67 3.89 -9.06
CA LYS A 40 15.85 4.18 -8.24
C LYS A 40 15.74 5.51 -7.48
N VAL A 41 15.11 6.52 -8.08
CA VAL A 41 14.89 7.85 -7.46
C VAL A 41 13.69 7.82 -6.49
N HIS A 42 12.70 6.96 -6.73
CA HIS A 42 11.50 6.79 -5.89
C HIS A 42 11.45 5.34 -5.39
N ALA A 43 12.31 5.01 -4.43
CA ALA A 43 12.52 3.63 -3.99
C ALA A 43 11.45 3.18 -2.98
N SER A 44 10.18 3.16 -3.37
CA SER A 44 9.10 2.60 -2.53
C SER A 44 9.40 1.16 -2.15
N HIS A 45 9.34 0.80 -0.87
CA HIS A 45 9.65 -0.54 -0.39
C HIS A 45 8.83 -0.88 0.85
N VAL A 46 8.73 -2.18 1.16
CA VAL A 46 8.23 -2.67 2.43
C VAL A 46 9.42 -3.07 3.30
N ILE A 47 9.45 -2.61 4.55
CA ILE A 47 10.45 -3.02 5.53
C ILE A 47 9.93 -4.30 6.20
N LEU A 48 10.65 -5.39 6.01
CA LEU A 48 10.34 -6.64 6.69
C LEU A 48 11.32 -6.85 7.84
N PRO A 49 10.84 -7.16 9.05
CA PRO A 49 11.70 -7.56 10.16
C PRO A 49 12.17 -9.01 9.90
N VAL A 50 13.32 -9.16 9.24
CA VAL A 50 13.93 -10.47 9.00
C VAL A 50 14.89 -10.78 10.15
N ASP A 51 14.65 -11.89 10.85
CA ASP A 51 15.60 -12.37 11.85
C ASP A 51 16.84 -12.95 11.16
N GLN A 52 18.01 -12.60 11.66
CA GLN A 52 19.28 -13.14 11.18
C GLN A 52 19.44 -14.52 11.83
N ALA A 53 18.84 -15.55 11.23
CA ALA A 53 19.16 -16.92 11.63
C ALA A 53 20.68 -17.10 11.49
N LYS A 54 21.39 -17.21 12.62
CA LYS A 54 22.84 -17.48 12.64
C LYS A 54 23.05 -18.73 11.80
N GLY A 55 23.76 -18.59 10.68
CA GLY A 55 24.00 -19.68 9.76
C GLY A 55 24.49 -20.91 10.52
N VAL A 56 23.83 -22.05 10.27
CA VAL A 56 24.28 -23.34 10.80
C VAL A 56 25.75 -23.49 10.40
N ALA A 57 26.65 -23.44 11.38
CA ALA A 57 28.06 -23.72 11.15
C ALA A 57 28.14 -25.12 10.55
N LYS A 58 28.54 -25.20 9.27
CA LYS A 58 28.87 -26.48 8.66
C LYS A 58 30.07 -27.04 9.43
N LYS A 59 29.85 -28.18 10.10
CA LYS A 59 30.95 -29.06 10.56
C LYS A 59 31.68 -29.62 9.36
#